data_AF-A0A432R931-F1
#
_entry.id   AF-A0A432R931-F1
#
_cell.length_a   1.000
_cell.length_b   1.000
_cell.length_c   1.000
_cell.angle_alpha   90.00
_cell.angle_beta   90.00
_cell.angle_gamma   90.00
#
_symmetry.space_group_name_H-M   'P 1'
#
loop_
_entity.id
_entity.type
_entity.pdbx_description
1 polymer ?
#
loop_
_entity_poly.entity_id
_entity_poly.type
_entity_poly.pdbx_seq_one_letter_code
_entity_poly.pdbx_strand_id
1 'polypeptide(L)'
;MFEKNIKKLVNKQLKNKFPNWWRLQKKEKKEIASQVLGAVVADYDFSQPLETSDISLFGIEGQAPEKGMLTIEEMGQYIERHNFSNIIRLCDVKRSASNIRNEELCFIDKMLDNKVLTCLLADDSYSPQMRDYYPVQFFRAELLKAIKYPEIS
;
A
#
# COMPACT_ATOMS: atom_id res chain seq x y z
N MET A 1 4.96 -4.95 15.42
CA MET A 1 6.28 -4.46 14.95
C MET A 1 7.44 -5.33 15.45
N PHE A 2 7.45 -5.76 16.72
CA PHE A 2 8.45 -6.68 17.27
C PHE A 2 8.68 -7.95 16.42
N GLU A 3 7.61 -8.60 15.96
CA GLU A 3 7.70 -9.77 15.07
C GLU A 3 8.50 -9.51 13.79
N LYS A 4 8.33 -8.32 13.19
CA LYS A 4 9.08 -7.93 11.98
C LYS A 4 10.56 -7.74 12.29
N ASN A 5 10.87 -7.15 13.44
CA ASN A 5 12.25 -6.99 13.91
C ASN A 5 12.91 -8.35 14.19
N ILE A 6 12.22 -9.24 14.91
CA ILE A 6 12.68 -10.61 15.16
C ILE A 6 12.93 -11.35 13.85
N LYS A 7 11.99 -11.27 12.90
CA LYS A 7 12.15 -11.87 11.56
C LYS A 7 13.38 -11.32 10.85
N LYS A 8 13.65 -10.02 10.96
CA LYS A 8 14.84 -9.38 10.38
C LYS A 8 16.13 -9.89 11.03
N LEU A 9 16.17 -10.00 12.36
CA LEU A 9 17.31 -10.55 13.12
C LEU A 9 17.58 -12.01 12.74
N VAL A 10 16.53 -12.84 12.68
CA VAL A 10 16.62 -14.24 12.23
C VAL A 10 17.18 -14.31 10.82
N ASN A 11 16.66 -13.52 9.88
CA ASN A 11 17.18 -13.48 8.51
C ASN A 11 18.65 -13.05 8.43
N LYS A 12 19.07 -12.09 9.25
CA LYS A 12 20.47 -11.64 9.34
C LYS A 12 21.37 -12.77 9.85
N GLN A 13 20.96 -13.48 10.90
CA GLN A 13 21.70 -14.62 11.44
C GLN A 13 21.77 -15.78 10.44
N LEU A 14 20.67 -16.09 9.74
CA LEU A 14 20.63 -17.14 8.72
C LEU A 14 21.55 -16.84 7.53
N LYS A 15 21.53 -15.60 7.02
CA LYS A 15 22.42 -15.18 5.92
C LYS A 15 23.90 -15.25 6.30
N ASN A 16 24.24 -14.86 7.53
CA ASN A 16 25.62 -14.85 8.01
C ASN A 16 26.16 -16.25 8.29
N LYS A 17 25.37 -17.11 8.95
CA LYS A 17 25.82 -18.44 9.41
C LYS A 17 25.59 -19.55 8.37
N PHE A 18 24.65 -19.39 7.45
CA PHE A 18 24.27 -20.42 6.47
C PHE A 18 24.25 -19.88 5.03
N PRO A 19 25.42 -19.53 4.44
CA PRO A 19 25.50 -19.00 3.08
C PRO A 19 24.99 -19.98 1.99
N ASN A 20 25.06 -21.29 2.25
CA ASN A 20 24.56 -22.34 1.35
C ASN A 20 23.10 -22.75 1.65
N TRP A 21 22.29 -21.87 2.24
CA TRP A 21 20.91 -22.15 2.63
C TRP A 21 20.09 -22.85 1.54
N TRP A 22 20.25 -22.45 0.28
CA TRP A 22 19.52 -23.01 -0.85
C TRP A 22 19.76 -24.52 -1.05
N ARG A 23 20.95 -25.04 -0.70
CA ARG A 23 21.35 -26.46 -0.85
C ARG A 23 20.78 -27.40 0.20
N LEU A 24 20.27 -26.87 1.31
CA LEU A 24 19.76 -27.67 2.43
C LEU A 24 18.40 -28.30 2.12
N GLN A 25 18.15 -29.48 2.69
CA GLN A 25 16.86 -30.16 2.58
C GLN A 25 15.78 -29.44 3.39
N LYS A 26 14.50 -29.63 3.02
CA LYS A 26 13.37 -28.95 3.66
C LYS A 26 13.30 -29.18 5.18
N LYS A 27 13.64 -30.39 5.64
CA LYS A 27 13.66 -30.76 7.08
C LYS A 27 14.75 -29.99 7.83
N GLU A 28 15.98 -30.02 7.31
CA GLU A 28 17.14 -29.32 7.89
C GLU A 28 16.90 -27.81 7.98
N LYS A 29 16.34 -27.20 6.92
CA LYS A 29 15.95 -25.78 6.93
C LYS A 29 14.99 -25.46 8.06
N LYS A 30 14.01 -26.32 8.33
CA LYS A 30 13.01 -26.11 9.37
C LYS A 30 13.62 -26.20 10.76
N GLU A 31 14.48 -27.19 11.00
CA GLU A 31 15.17 -27.37 12.28
C GLU A 31 16.10 -26.19 12.58
N ILE A 32 16.92 -25.80 11.61
CA ILE A 32 17.85 -24.67 11.76
C ILE A 32 17.07 -23.36 11.97
N ALA A 33 16.01 -23.11 11.20
CA ALA A 33 15.18 -21.92 11.38
C ALA A 33 14.52 -21.89 12.77
N SER A 34 14.05 -23.03 13.27
CA SER A 34 13.44 -23.14 14.61
C SER A 34 14.46 -22.88 15.72
N GLN A 35 15.69 -23.41 15.58
CA GLN A 35 16.76 -23.17 16.55
C GLN A 35 17.19 -21.70 16.58
N VAL A 36 17.37 -21.09 15.40
CA VAL A 36 17.74 -19.68 15.27
C VAL A 36 16.63 -18.79 15.83
N LEU A 37 15.36 -19.11 15.56
CA LEU A 37 14.22 -18.38 16.13
C LEU A 37 14.23 -18.47 17.66
N GLY A 38 14.42 -19.67 18.22
CA GLY A 38 14.46 -19.87 19.67
C GLY A 38 15.57 -19.07 20.34
N ALA A 39 16.78 -19.07 19.77
CA ALA A 39 17.89 -18.29 20.28
C ALA A 39 17.62 -16.78 20.20
N VAL A 40 17.11 -16.29 19.07
CA VAL A 40 16.80 -14.86 18.92
C VAL A 40 15.72 -14.42 19.89
N VAL A 41 14.67 -15.23 20.11
CA VAL A 41 13.58 -14.88 21.05
C VAL A 41 14.04 -14.92 22.50
N ALA A 42 14.92 -15.85 22.88
CA ALA A 42 15.46 -15.93 24.24
C ALA A 42 16.30 -14.70 24.61
N ASP A 43 17.06 -14.17 23.64
CA ASP A 43 17.91 -12.99 23.83
C ASP A 43 17.15 -11.67 23.59
N TYR A 44 15.89 -11.72 23.16
CA TYR A 44 15.12 -10.53 22.79
C TYR A 44 14.44 -9.89 23.99
N ASP A 45 14.82 -8.64 24.30
CA ASP A 45 14.12 -7.84 25.30
C ASP A 45 12.90 -7.13 24.68
N PHE A 46 11.70 -7.61 25.02
CA PHE A 46 10.43 -7.01 24.59
C PHE A 46 10.12 -5.68 25.27
N SER A 47 10.86 -5.32 26.32
CA SER A 47 10.65 -4.09 27.09
C SER A 47 11.26 -2.87 26.42
N GLN A 48 12.21 -3.08 25.49
CA GLN A 48 12.90 -1.99 24.82
C GLN A 48 12.08 -1.42 23.65
N PRO A 49 12.06 -0.09 23.48
CA PRO A 49 11.47 0.52 22.30
C PRO A 49 12.24 0.07 21.05
N LEU A 50 11.52 -0.06 19.94
CA LEU A 50 12.13 -0.43 18.66
C LEU A 50 12.95 0.74 18.13
N GLU A 51 14.28 0.63 18.19
CA GLU A 51 15.19 1.62 17.57
C GLU A 51 15.23 1.50 16.04
N THR A 52 14.73 0.41 15.47
CA THR A 52 14.79 0.15 14.04
C THR A 52 13.75 0.99 13.29
N SER A 53 14.17 1.74 12.28
CA SER A 53 13.26 2.56 11.47
C SER A 53 12.23 1.70 10.73
N ASP A 54 11.03 2.25 10.53
CA ASP A 54 9.94 1.54 9.83
C ASP A 54 10.35 1.09 8.43
N ILE A 55 11.00 1.96 7.65
CA ILE A 55 11.52 1.67 6.31
C ILE A 55 12.35 0.36 6.30
N SER A 56 13.15 0.20 7.35
CA SER A 56 13.99 -0.96 7.60
C SER A 56 13.22 -2.22 7.95
N LEU A 57 12.17 -2.09 8.77
CA LEU A 57 11.31 -3.18 9.20
C LEU A 57 10.43 -3.71 8.06
N PHE A 58 10.00 -2.82 7.17
CA PHE A 58 9.20 -3.17 6.00
C PHE A 58 10.05 -3.69 4.84
N GLY A 59 11.38 -3.57 4.90
CA GLY A 59 12.27 -3.99 3.80
C GLY A 59 12.15 -3.12 2.56
N ILE A 60 11.77 -1.85 2.75
CA ILE A 60 11.61 -0.84 1.70
C ILE A 60 12.93 -0.04 1.53
N GLU A 61 13.97 -0.41 2.29
CA GLU A 61 15.31 0.19 2.18
C GLU A 61 15.85 0.06 0.74
N GLY A 62 16.12 1.21 0.11
CA GLY A 62 16.64 1.27 -1.25
C GLY A 62 15.59 1.16 -2.36
N GLN A 63 14.30 1.05 -2.03
CA GLN A 63 13.24 1.23 -3.01
C GLN A 63 13.12 2.73 -3.31
N ALA A 64 13.55 3.14 -4.50
CA ALA A 64 13.22 4.45 -5.03
C ALA A 64 11.85 4.36 -5.73
N PRO A 65 11.03 5.42 -5.68
CA PRO A 65 9.83 5.50 -6.51
C PRO A 65 10.23 5.29 -7.97
N GLU A 66 9.49 4.44 -8.67
CA GLU A 66 9.72 4.18 -10.09
C GLU A 66 9.47 5.46 -10.90
N LYS A 67 10.09 5.58 -12.07
CA LYS A 67 9.92 6.74 -12.94
C LYS A 67 8.44 6.96 -13.25
N GLY A 68 7.88 8.08 -12.77
CA GLY A 68 6.46 8.43 -12.93
C GLY A 68 5.61 8.23 -11.67
N MET A 69 6.14 7.63 -10.61
CA MET A 69 5.49 7.60 -9.30
C MET A 69 5.70 8.92 -8.55
N LEU A 70 4.61 9.52 -8.08
CA LEU A 70 4.66 10.71 -7.24
C LEU A 70 5.04 10.34 -5.81
N THR A 71 6.00 11.06 -5.24
CA THR A 71 6.26 11.04 -3.80
C THR A 71 5.07 11.60 -3.03
N ILE A 72 5.01 11.33 -1.72
CA ILE A 72 3.93 11.85 -0.85
C ILE A 72 3.90 13.39 -0.89
N GLU A 73 5.07 14.02 -0.92
CA GLU A 73 5.20 15.48 -1.01
C GLU A 73 4.68 16.01 -2.34
N GLU A 74 5.06 15.38 -3.45
CA GLU A 74 4.57 15.75 -4.80
C GLU A 74 3.06 15.55 -4.93
N MET A 75 2.51 14.46 -4.36
CA MET A 75 1.06 14.23 -4.32
C MET A 75 0.35 15.32 -3.49
N GLY A 76 0.94 15.73 -2.37
CA GLY A 76 0.42 16.85 -1.56
C GLY A 76 0.33 18.14 -2.38
N GLN A 77 1.43 18.51 -3.03
CA GLN A 77 1.48 19.68 -3.92
C GLN A 77 0.49 19.56 -5.09
N TYR A 78 0.34 18.37 -5.66
CA TYR A 78 -0.60 18.09 -6.74
C TYR A 78 -2.06 18.35 -6.31
N ILE A 79 -2.46 17.81 -5.15
CA ILE A 79 -3.79 18.02 -4.57
C ILE A 79 -4.04 19.50 -4.29
N GLU A 80 -3.07 20.21 -3.72
CA GLU A 80 -3.17 21.65 -3.47
C GLU A 80 -3.43 22.42 -4.77
N ARG A 81 -2.62 22.19 -5.82
CA ARG A 81 -2.82 22.83 -7.13
C ARG A 81 -4.19 22.55 -7.72
N HIS A 82 -4.71 21.33 -7.59
CA HIS A 82 -6.05 20.97 -8.05
C HIS A 82 -7.18 21.62 -7.23
N ASN A 83 -6.95 21.87 -5.95
CA ASN A 83 -7.91 22.56 -5.10
C ASN A 83 -7.92 24.08 -5.34
N PHE A 84 -6.76 24.70 -5.56
CA PHE A 84 -6.62 26.15 -5.79
C PHE A 84 -6.99 26.58 -7.22
N SER A 85 -6.87 25.71 -8.22
CA SER A 85 -7.23 26.02 -9.62
C SER A 85 -8.75 26.13 -9.85
N ASN A 86 -9.58 25.62 -8.94
CA ASN A 86 -11.03 25.71 -9.03
C ASN A 86 -11.53 27.04 -8.47
N ILE A 87 -11.59 28.08 -9.31
CA ILE A 87 -12.18 29.40 -8.95
C ILE A 87 -13.69 29.26 -8.65
N ILE A 88 -14.37 28.25 -9.23
CA ILE A 88 -15.79 28.01 -9.01
C ILE A 88 -16.05 26.52 -8.70
N ARG A 89 -16.57 26.25 -7.50
CA ARG A 89 -16.98 24.90 -7.05
C ARG A 89 -18.39 24.55 -7.56
N LEU A 90 -18.57 24.52 -8.88
CA LEU A 90 -19.90 24.29 -9.48
C LEU A 90 -20.43 22.86 -9.30
N CYS A 91 -19.55 21.89 -9.03
CA CYS A 91 -19.88 20.46 -8.99
C CYS A 91 -19.36 19.76 -7.73
N ASP A 92 -19.34 20.45 -6.58
CA ASP A 92 -18.95 19.84 -5.29
C ASP A 92 -20.05 18.92 -4.72
N VAL A 93 -21.18 18.80 -5.41
CA VAL A 93 -22.15 17.73 -5.13
C VAL A 93 -21.46 16.41 -5.48
N LYS A 94 -20.77 15.84 -4.48
CA LYS A 94 -20.54 14.39 -4.40
C LYS A 94 -21.93 13.80 -4.62
N ARG A 95 -22.24 13.35 -5.84
CA ARG A 95 -23.39 12.50 -6.11
C ARG A 95 -23.13 11.29 -5.23
N SER A 96 -23.63 11.36 -4.00
CA SER A 96 -23.46 10.29 -3.04
C SER A 96 -24.03 9.06 -3.71
N ALA A 97 -23.32 7.96 -3.57
CA ALA A 97 -23.76 6.70 -4.09
C ALA A 97 -25.04 6.30 -3.33
N SER A 98 -26.19 6.85 -3.73
CA SER A 98 -27.52 6.54 -3.18
C SER A 98 -27.83 5.04 -3.25
N ASN A 99 -27.07 4.33 -4.09
CA ASN A 99 -27.25 2.93 -4.42
C ASN A 99 -26.33 2.00 -3.61
N ILE A 100 -25.35 2.52 -2.85
CA ILE A 100 -24.49 1.71 -1.98
C ILE A 100 -25.14 1.63 -0.59
N ARG A 101 -25.71 0.46 -0.27
CA ARG A 101 -26.38 0.21 1.02
C ARG A 101 -25.43 -0.13 2.17
N ASN A 102 -24.27 -0.71 1.86
CA ASN A 102 -23.29 -1.10 2.87
C ASN A 102 -22.53 0.14 3.38
N GLU A 103 -22.50 0.33 4.70
CA GLU A 103 -21.92 1.50 5.35
C GLU A 103 -20.40 1.61 5.15
N GLU A 104 -19.68 0.48 5.21
CA GLU A 104 -18.23 0.42 5.01
C GLU A 104 -17.85 0.79 3.57
N LEU A 105 -18.58 0.24 2.58
CA LEU A 105 -18.38 0.59 1.17
C LEU A 105 -18.73 2.05 0.89
N CYS A 106 -19.76 2.58 1.54
CA CYS A 106 -20.15 3.98 1.42
C CYS A 106 -19.09 4.91 2.04
N PHE A 107 -18.49 4.50 3.16
CA PHE A 107 -17.38 5.22 3.77
C PHE A 107 -16.18 5.27 2.82
N ILE A 108 -15.78 4.14 2.25
CA ILE A 108 -14.68 4.06 1.28
C ILE A 108 -14.97 4.94 0.04
N ASP A 109 -16.17 4.86 -0.55
CA ASP A 109 -16.54 5.67 -1.71
C ASP A 109 -16.47 7.18 -1.44
N LYS A 110 -16.83 7.62 -0.22
CA LYS A 110 -16.77 9.02 0.19
C LYS A 110 -15.35 9.58 0.32
N MET A 111 -14.37 8.71 0.59
CA MET A 111 -12.96 9.09 0.67
C MET A 111 -12.34 9.39 -0.70
N LEU A 112 -12.94 8.91 -1.79
CA LEU A 112 -12.39 9.03 -3.13
C LEU A 112 -12.70 10.41 -3.74
N ASP A 113 -11.65 11.16 -4.09
CA ASP A 113 -11.78 12.41 -4.85
C ASP A 113 -11.84 12.14 -6.36
N ASN A 114 -12.98 12.42 -6.96
CA ASN A 114 -13.19 12.18 -8.39
C ASN A 114 -12.30 13.02 -9.29
N LYS A 115 -11.99 14.26 -8.91
CA LYS A 115 -11.21 15.16 -9.75
C LYS A 115 -9.77 14.69 -9.77
N VAL A 116 -9.19 14.48 -8.59
CA VAL A 116 -7.81 13.99 -8.44
C VAL A 116 -7.65 12.63 -9.14
N LEU A 117 -8.54 11.67 -8.86
CA LEU A 117 -8.45 10.33 -9.47
C LEU A 117 -8.65 10.36 -10.98
N THR A 118 -9.57 11.17 -11.50
CA THR A 118 -9.75 11.26 -12.95
C THR A 118 -8.51 11.82 -13.62
N CYS A 119 -7.87 12.83 -13.06
CA CYS A 119 -6.64 13.41 -13.61
C CYS A 119 -5.44 12.46 -13.49
N LEU A 120 -5.36 11.65 -12.43
CA LEU A 120 -4.30 10.64 -12.26
C LEU A 120 -4.47 9.44 -13.20
N LEU A 121 -5.71 9.06 -13.49
CA LEU A 121 -6.02 7.89 -14.34
C LEU A 121 -6.21 8.24 -15.82
N ALA A 122 -6.37 9.52 -16.15
CA ALA A 122 -6.52 9.98 -17.51
C ALA A 122 -5.16 9.92 -18.22
N ASP A 123 -5.17 9.39 -19.44
CA ASP A 123 -4.04 9.49 -20.36
C ASP A 123 -3.90 10.94 -20.89
N ASP A 124 -2.72 11.31 -21.41
CA ASP A 124 -2.46 12.63 -21.99
C ASP A 124 -3.39 12.92 -23.18
N SER A 125 -3.86 11.87 -23.86
CA SER A 125 -4.81 11.96 -24.97
C SER A 125 -6.29 12.07 -24.52
N TYR A 126 -6.56 12.04 -23.22
CA TYR A 126 -7.90 11.98 -22.68
C TYR A 126 -8.61 13.35 -22.74
N SER A 127 -9.61 13.46 -23.62
CA SER A 127 -10.52 14.62 -23.66
C SER A 127 -11.85 14.31 -22.95
N PRO A 128 -12.18 15.00 -21.84
CA PRO A 128 -13.42 14.77 -21.08
C PRO A 128 -14.72 15.05 -21.85
N GLN A 129 -14.65 15.81 -22.94
CA GLN A 129 -15.83 16.33 -23.64
C GLN A 129 -16.57 15.28 -24.49
N MET A 130 -15.95 14.12 -24.73
CA MET A 130 -16.44 13.12 -25.70
C MET A 130 -16.93 11.81 -25.06
N ARG A 131 -17.04 11.72 -23.73
CA ARG A 131 -17.37 10.45 -23.06
C ARG A 131 -18.48 10.58 -22.02
N ASP A 132 -19.33 9.55 -21.99
CA ASP A 132 -20.37 9.36 -20.97
C ASP A 132 -19.81 8.86 -19.63
N TYR A 133 -18.65 8.19 -19.67
CA TYR A 133 -18.01 7.58 -18.49
C TYR A 133 -16.57 8.07 -18.29
N TYR A 134 -16.21 8.27 -17.02
CA TYR A 134 -14.90 8.74 -16.57
C TYR A 134 -14.04 7.59 -16.02
N PRO A 135 -12.69 7.64 -16.17
CA PRO A 135 -11.75 6.67 -15.62
C PRO A 135 -12.01 6.32 -14.14
N VAL A 136 -12.33 7.33 -13.33
CA VAL A 136 -12.62 7.12 -11.89
C VAL A 136 -13.83 6.20 -11.64
N GLN A 137 -14.80 6.15 -12.54
CA GLN A 137 -15.98 5.30 -12.38
C GLN A 137 -15.60 3.82 -12.55
N PHE A 138 -14.73 3.50 -13.52
CA PHE A 138 -14.21 2.15 -13.69
C PHE A 138 -13.35 1.73 -12.49
N PHE A 139 -12.46 2.62 -12.03
CA PHE A 139 -11.65 2.38 -10.84
C PHE A 139 -12.52 2.12 -9.60
N ARG A 140 -13.54 2.95 -9.35
CA ARG A 140 -14.48 2.77 -8.25
C ARG A 140 -15.21 1.43 -8.32
N ALA A 141 -15.68 1.05 -9.50
CA ALA A 141 -16.39 -0.22 -9.68
C ALA A 141 -15.50 -1.41 -9.33
N GLU A 142 -14.27 -1.45 -9.85
CA GLU A 142 -13.33 -2.53 -9.53
C GLU A 142 -12.89 -2.51 -8.06
N LEU A 143 -12.62 -1.34 -7.48
CA LEU A 143 -12.24 -1.24 -6.06
C LEU A 143 -13.36 -1.78 -5.15
N LEU A 144 -14.60 -1.31 -5.34
CA LEU A 144 -15.72 -1.73 -4.51
C LEU A 144 -16.08 -3.20 -4.75
N LYS A 145 -15.92 -3.70 -5.98
CA LYS A 145 -16.08 -5.11 -6.32
C LYS A 145 -15.04 -5.98 -5.63
N ALA A 146 -13.76 -5.61 -5.68
CA ALA A 146 -12.67 -6.35 -5.04
C ALA A 146 -12.83 -6.43 -3.52
N ILE A 147 -13.31 -5.34 -2.89
CA ILE A 147 -13.56 -5.33 -1.45
C ILE A 147 -14.78 -6.18 -1.09
N LYS A 148 -15.86 -6.12 -1.89
CA LYS A 148 -17.10 -6.85 -1.60
C LYS A 148 -17.02 -8.33 -1.96
N TYR A 149 -16.28 -8.69 -3.00
CA TYR A 149 -16.19 -10.03 -3.57
C TYR A 149 -14.72 -10.41 -3.84
N PRO A 150 -13.91 -10.61 -2.79
CA PRO A 150 -12.48 -10.89 -2.94
C PRO A 150 -12.19 -12.21 -3.66
N GLU A 151 -13.16 -13.13 -3.73
CA GLU A 151 -13.00 -14.43 -4.41
C GLU A 151 -13.13 -14.35 -5.94
N ILE A 152 -13.67 -13.25 -6.48
CA ILE A 152 -13.94 -13.07 -7.92
C ILE A 152 -12.88 -12.16 -8.57
N SER A 153 -12.09 -11.45 -7.76
CA SER A 153 -11.17 -10.39 -8.19
C SER A 153 -9.73 -10.87 -8.37
#